data_AF-A0A3C0YLJ1-F1
#
_entry.id   AF-A0A3C0YLJ1-F1
#
_cell.length_a   1.000
_cell.length_b   1.000
_cell.length_c   1.000
_cell.angle_alpha   90.00
_cell.angle_beta   90.00
_cell.angle_gamma   90.00
#
_symmetry.space_group_name_H-M   'P 1'
#
loop_
_entity.id
_entity.type
_entity.pdbx_description
1 polymer ?
#
loop_
_entity_poly.entity_id
_entity_poly.type
_entity_poly.pdbx_seq_one_letter_code
_entity_poly.pdbx_strand_id
1 'polypeptide(L)'
;MNRQIISSRGNQHFKHLKKLNESPRYRHEVQQTILDGIHLIESYAERFGAPDSVALIEGSNIDKIAPYLNEDTQLLEFPASLFSE
;
A
#
# COMPACT_ATOMS: atom_id res chain seq x y z
N MET A 1 -1.03 -3.36 -14.27
CA MET A 1 -0.51 -2.93 -12.95
C MET A 1 -0.03 -1.49 -13.09
N ASN A 2 -0.58 -0.56 -12.31
CA ASN A 2 -0.24 0.86 -12.39
C ASN A 2 0.74 1.24 -11.27
N ARG A 3 1.94 1.75 -11.62
CA ARG A 3 2.99 2.11 -10.65
C ARG A 3 3.13 3.62 -10.57
N GLN A 4 3.13 4.15 -9.35
CA GLN A 4 3.24 5.58 -9.09
C GLN A 4 4.20 5.86 -7.94
N ILE A 5 5.17 6.76 -8.18
CA ILE A 5 6.04 7.30 -7.14
C ILE A 5 5.34 8.48 -6.47
N ILE A 6 5.26 8.45 -5.15
CA ILE A 6 4.68 9.49 -4.29
C ILE A 6 5.79 10.12 -3.46
N SER A 7 6.26 11.29 -3.90
CA SER A 7 7.34 12.05 -3.26
C SER A 7 6.86 13.20 -2.36
N SER A 8 5.54 13.33 -2.13
CA SER A 8 4.96 14.44 -1.36
C SER A 8 3.96 13.98 -0.31
N ARG A 9 4.13 14.47 0.92
CA ARG A 9 3.15 14.30 2.02
C ARG A 9 1.81 15.00 1.73
N GLY A 10 1.79 15.89 0.75
CA GLY A 10 0.58 16.56 0.26
C GLY A 10 -0.32 15.69 -0.62
N ASN A 11 0.21 14.58 -1.16
CA ASN A 11 -0.49 13.66 -2.05
C ASN A 11 -1.68 12.99 -1.36
N GLN A 12 -2.78 12.78 -2.11
CA GLN A 12 -4.01 12.21 -1.55
C GLN A 12 -3.85 10.75 -1.12
N HIS A 13 -3.09 9.93 -1.84
CA HIS A 13 -2.79 8.56 -1.43
C HIS A 13 -1.98 8.53 -0.13
N PHE A 14 -0.95 9.38 0.01
CA PHE A 14 -0.19 9.48 1.27
C PHE A 14 -1.11 9.86 2.44
N LYS A 15 -1.94 10.90 2.26
CA LYS A 15 -2.89 11.35 3.29
C LYS A 15 -3.93 10.28 3.62
N HIS A 16 -4.41 9.55 2.62
CA HIS A 16 -5.38 8.47 2.78
C HIS A 16 -4.79 7.31 3.60
N LEU A 17 -3.61 6.80 3.21
CA LEU A 17 -2.91 5.75 3.95
C LEU A 17 -2.59 6.18 5.39
N LYS A 18 -2.11 7.41 5.58
CA LYS A 18 -1.87 7.97 6.93
C LYS A 18 -3.15 7.97 7.78
N LYS A 19 -4.29 8.39 7.21
CA LYS A 19 -5.58 8.36 7.91
C LYS A 19 -6.07 6.95 8.21
N LEU A 20 -5.88 6.00 7.29
CA LEU A 20 -6.21 4.59 7.53
C LEU A 20 -5.43 4.03 8.72
N ASN A 21 -4.17 4.39 8.86
CA ASN A 21 -3.34 3.99 9.99
C ASN A 21 -3.81 4.62 11.32
N GLU A 22 -4.09 5.92 11.31
CA GLU A 22 -4.35 6.72 12.53
C GLU A 22 -5.80 6.67 13.04
N SER A 23 -6.79 6.41 12.18
CA SER A 23 -8.21 6.57 12.53
C SER A 23 -9.05 5.29 12.31
N PRO A 24 -9.48 4.61 13.38
CA PRO A 24 -10.43 3.49 13.29
C PRO A 24 -11.75 3.91 12.63
N ARG A 25 -12.26 5.10 12.96
CA ARG A 25 -13.47 5.65 12.36
C ARG A 25 -13.32 5.79 10.85
N TYR A 26 -12.18 6.29 10.37
CA TYR A 26 -11.93 6.43 8.94
C TYR A 26 -11.90 5.07 8.24
N ARG A 27 -11.25 4.04 8.85
CA ARG A 27 -11.29 2.66 8.32
C ARG A 27 -12.72 2.14 8.17
N HIS A 28 -13.59 2.39 9.15
CA HIS A 28 -15.00 2.04 9.04
C HIS A 28 -15.75 2.85 7.97
N GLU A 29 -15.47 4.14 7.81
CA GLU A 29 -16.13 4.97 6.81
C GLU A 29 -15.77 4.57 5.39
N VAL A 30 -14.50 4.22 5.12
CA VAL A 30 -14.04 3.87 3.77
C VAL A 30 -13.99 2.36 3.52
N GLN A 31 -14.28 1.53 4.53
CA GLN A 31 -14.23 0.06 4.45
C GLN A 31 -12.87 -0.50 3.99
N GLN A 32 -11.78 0.14 4.43
CA GLN A 32 -10.41 -0.29 4.10
C GLN A 32 -9.52 -0.31 5.35
N THR A 33 -8.45 -1.09 5.27
CA THR A 33 -7.43 -1.17 6.31
C THR A 33 -6.04 -1.31 5.69
N ILE A 34 -5.01 -1.06 6.50
CA ILE A 34 -3.63 -1.35 6.15
C ILE A 34 -3.23 -2.67 6.79
N LEU A 35 -2.52 -3.51 6.03
CA LEU A 35 -1.80 -4.67 6.52
C LEU A 35 -0.30 -4.35 6.40
N ASP A 36 0.44 -4.45 7.50
CA ASP A 36 1.87 -4.14 7.52
C ASP A 36 2.69 -5.44 7.70
N GLY A 37 3.37 -5.85 6.63
CA GLY A 37 4.19 -7.05 6.58
C GLY A 37 4.02 -7.86 5.29
N ILE A 38 5.14 -8.32 4.73
CA ILE A 38 5.15 -9.01 3.43
C ILE A 38 4.33 -10.31 3.41
N HIS A 39 4.37 -11.10 4.49
CA HIS A 39 3.62 -12.35 4.60
C HIS A 39 2.09 -12.14 4.68
N LEU A 40 1.66 -10.93 5.03
CA LEU A 40 0.23 -10.60 5.06
C LEU A 40 -0.35 -10.40 3.65
N ILE A 41 0.49 -10.05 2.68
CA ILE A 41 0.08 -9.94 1.27
C ILE A 41 -0.30 -11.32 0.73
N GLU A 42 0.54 -12.33 0.99
CA GLU A 42 0.27 -13.73 0.64
C GLU A 42 -1.02 -14.21 1.31
N SER A 43 -1.13 -14.06 2.64
CA SER A 43 -2.32 -14.48 3.39
C SER A 43 -3.60 -13.79 2.91
N TYR A 44 -3.52 -12.51 2.55
CA TYR A 44 -4.64 -11.77 1.98
C TYR A 44 -5.01 -12.31 0.60
N ALA A 45 -4.02 -12.50 -0.26
CA ALA A 45 -4.21 -12.97 -1.63
C ALA A 45 -4.82 -14.37 -1.69
N GLU A 46 -4.37 -15.29 -0.84
CA GLU A 46 -4.93 -16.63 -0.73
C GLU A 46 -6.41 -16.64 -0.33
N ARG A 47 -6.84 -15.67 0.50
CA ARG A 47 -8.19 -15.63 1.05
C ARG A 47 -9.16 -14.76 0.25
N PHE A 48 -8.68 -13.64 -0.30
CA PHE A 48 -9.50 -12.57 -0.87
C PHE A 48 -9.11 -12.21 -2.31
N GLY A 49 -8.00 -12.73 -2.82
CA GLY A 49 -7.43 -12.32 -4.12
C GLY A 49 -6.49 -11.11 -4.00
N ALA A 50 -6.02 -10.61 -5.14
CA ALA A 50 -5.03 -9.54 -5.16
C ALA A 50 -5.51 -8.26 -4.44
N PRO A 51 -4.64 -7.56 -3.71
CA PRO A 51 -5.01 -6.33 -3.02
C PRO A 51 -5.24 -5.17 -4.01
N ASP A 52 -6.11 -4.22 -3.60
CA ASP A 52 -6.36 -2.99 -4.37
C ASP A 52 -5.07 -2.17 -4.57
N SER A 53 -4.24 -2.07 -3.54
CA SER A 53 -2.97 -1.35 -3.60
C SER A 53 -1.92 -1.94 -2.68
N VAL A 54 -0.66 -1.77 -3.05
CA VAL A 54 0.50 -2.11 -2.22
C VAL A 54 1.43 -0.90 -2.13
N ALA A 55 1.79 -0.53 -0.91
CA ALA A 55 2.73 0.56 -0.61
C ALA A 55 4.13 0.00 -0.32
N LEU A 56 5.16 0.52 -0.99
CA LEU A 56 6.55 0.09 -0.86
C LEU A 56 7.50 1.28 -0.74
N ILE A 57 8.70 1.06 -0.20
CA ILE A 57 9.80 2.01 -0.38
C ILE A 57 10.30 1.93 -1.82
N GLU A 58 10.57 3.07 -2.43
CA GLU A 58 11.16 3.18 -3.76
C GLU A 58 12.45 2.34 -3.84
N GLY A 59 12.56 1.49 -4.87
CA GLY A 59 13.69 0.58 -5.05
C GLY A 59 13.57 -0.76 -4.31
N SER A 60 12.47 -1.02 -3.62
CA SER A 60 12.20 -2.34 -3.01
C SER A 60 12.10 -3.45 -4.08
N ASN A 61 12.55 -4.65 -3.72
CA ASN A 61 12.41 -5.82 -4.59
C ASN A 61 10.94 -6.31 -4.59
N ILE A 62 10.27 -6.14 -5.73
CA ILE A 62 8.86 -6.51 -5.92
C ILE A 62 8.66 -8.01 -6.21
N ASP A 63 9.70 -8.74 -6.60
CA ASP A 63 9.59 -10.13 -7.06
C ASP A 63 9.02 -11.06 -5.98
N LYS A 64 9.27 -10.72 -4.70
CA LYS A 64 8.76 -11.46 -3.55
C LYS A 64 7.24 -11.39 -3.39
N ILE A 65 6.61 -10.37 -3.98
CA ILE A 65 5.16 -10.16 -3.88
C ILE A 65 4.45 -10.23 -5.23
N ALA A 66 5.19 -10.16 -6.34
CA ALA A 66 4.66 -10.20 -7.70
C ALA A 66 3.67 -11.35 -7.97
N PRO A 67 3.84 -12.57 -7.42
CA PRO A 67 2.86 -13.65 -7.61
C PRO A 67 1.46 -13.36 -7.02
N TYR A 68 1.36 -12.40 -6.10
CA TYR A 68 0.13 -12.05 -5.39
C TYR A 68 -0.56 -10.79 -5.93
N LEU A 69 0.00 -10.16 -6.96
CA LEU A 69 -0.53 -8.93 -7.56
C LEU A 69 -1.20 -9.24 -8.90
N ASN A 70 -2.13 -8.39 -9.32
CA ASN A 70 -2.75 -8.49 -10.63
C ASN A 70 -2.63 -7.17 -11.42
N GLU A 71 -3.30 -7.09 -12.57
CA GLU A 71 -3.24 -5.90 -13.42
C GLU A 71 -3.92 -4.66 -12.82
N ASP A 72 -4.88 -4.88 -11.92
CA ASP A 72 -5.65 -3.84 -11.23
C ASP A 72 -4.96 -3.32 -9.97
N THR A 73 -4.03 -4.10 -9.39
CA THR A 73 -3.27 -3.68 -8.21
C THR A 73 -2.49 -2.39 -8.48
N GLN A 74 -2.72 -1.38 -7.65
CA GLN A 74 -1.97 -0.13 -7.68
C GLN A 74 -0.69 -0.25 -6.84
N LEU A 75 0.47 -0.02 -7.47
CA LEU A 75 1.76 0.00 -6.77
C LEU A 75 2.14 1.44 -6.41
N LEU A 76 2.18 1.73 -5.11
CA LEU A 76 2.50 3.04 -4.55
C LEU A 76 3.91 3.01 -3.97
N GLU A 77 4.83 3.77 -4.54
CA GLU A 77 6.21 3.82 -4.08
C GLU A 77 6.54 5.12 -3.39
N PHE A 78 7.20 5.04 -2.25
CA PHE A 78 7.54 6.19 -1.44
C PHE A 78 9.07 6.29 -1.31
N PRO A 79 9.68 7.44 -1.63
CA PRO A 79 11.08 7.67 -1.31
C PRO A 79 11.28 7.56 0.21
N ALA A 80 12.35 6.90 0.65
CA ALA A 80 12.63 6.75 2.08
C ALA A 80 12.75 8.12 2.80
N SER A 81 13.24 9.14 2.10
CA SER A 81 13.33 10.53 2.59
C SER A 81 11.98 11.14 2.95
N LEU A 82 10.87 10.60 2.44
CA LEU A 82 9.52 11.04 2.80
C LEU A 82 9.18 10.76 4.27
N PHE A 83 9.88 9.80 4.88
CA PHE A 83 9.69 9.36 6.27
C PHE A 83 10.82 9.80 7.20
N SER A 84 11.85 10.48 6.68
CA SER A 84 12.87 11.13 7.51
C SER A 84 12.26 12.37 8.20
N GLU A 85 12.61 12.57 9.47
CA GLU A 85 12.21 13.75 10.28
C GLU A 85 12.97 15.01 9.85
#